data_AF-A0A9D8MXC0-F1
#
_entry.id   AF-A0A9D8MXC0-F1
#
_cell.length_a   1.000
_cell.length_b   1.000
_cell.length_c   1.000
_cell.angle_alpha   90.00
_cell.angle_beta   90.00
_cell.angle_gamma   90.00
#
_symmetry.space_group_name_H-M   'P 1'
#
loop_
_entity.id
_entity.type
_entity.pdbx_description
1 polymer ?
#
loop_
_entity_poly.entity_id
_entity_poly.type
_entity_poly.pdbx_seq_one_letter_code
_entity_poly.pdbx_strand_id
1 'polypeptide(L)' 'MVNVILIAVLVLGLIGLASAVILFVVSHKFAVHEDPRIAQVSAVLPQANCGGCGYPGCSGFAAA' A
#
# COMPACT_ATOMS: atom_id res chain seq x y z
N MET A 1 19.85 16.58 -34.67
CA MET A 1 20.37 16.46 -33.29
C MET A 1 19.16 16.23 -32.39
N VAL A 2 18.99 15.05 -31.82
CA VAL A 2 17.84 14.76 -30.96
C VAL A 2 18.01 15.56 -29.67
N ASN A 3 16.99 16.32 -29.26
CA ASN A 3 17.06 17.15 -28.06
C ASN A 3 17.18 16.26 -26.82
N VAL A 4 18.32 16.32 -26.12
CA VAL A 4 18.61 15.51 -24.92
C VAL A 4 17.53 15.69 -23.85
N ILE A 5 16.96 16.89 -23.74
CA ILE A 5 15.86 17.18 -22.82
C ILE A 5 14.63 16.36 -23.17
N LEU A 6 14.29 16.25 -24.46
CA LEU A 6 13.14 15.48 -24.93
C LEU A 6 13.31 13.98 -24.66
N ILE A 7 14.52 13.44 -24.87
CA ILE A 7 14.83 12.04 -24.58
C ILE A 7 14.71 11.77 -23.07
N ALA A 8 15.26 12.64 -22.23
CA ALA A 8 15.21 12.49 -20.78
C ALA A 8 13.75 12.45 -20.27
N VAL A 9 12.91 13.35 -20.76
CA VAL A 9 11.49 13.39 -20.40
C VAL A 9 10.76 12.13 -20.85
N LEU A 10 11.00 11.65 -22.07
CA LEU A 10 10.38 10.43 -22.58
C LEU A 10 10.79 9.20 -21.75
N VAL A 11 12.07 9.07 -21.42
CA VAL A 11 12.58 7.94 -20.63
C VAL A 11 12.00 7.95 -19.22
N LEU A 12 12.02 9.09 -18.53
CA LEU A 12 11.45 9.21 -17.20
C LEU A 12 9.93 8.95 -17.21
N GLY A 13 9.23 9.47 -18.21
CA GLY A 13 7.80 9.23 -18.39
C GLY A 13 7.47 7.75 -18.60
N LEU A 14 8.24 7.05 -19.43
CA LEU A 14 8.06 5.62 -19.69
C LEU A 14 8.32 4.77 -18.44
N ILE A 15 9.37 5.08 -17.67
CA ILE A 15 9.66 4.37 -16.42
C ILE A 15 8.56 4.62 -15.38
N GLY A 16 8.10 5.86 -15.25
CA GLY A 16 6.99 6.21 -14.36
C GLY A 16 5.70 5.49 -14.74
N LEU A 17 5.36 5.46 -16.02
CA LEU A 17 4.18 4.77 -16.51
C LEU A 17 4.29 3.25 -16.32
N ALA A 18 5.44 2.66 -16.64
CA ALA A 18 5.68 1.23 -16.46
C ALA A 18 5.56 0.82 -14.98
N SER A 19 6.20 1.58 -14.08
CA SER A 19 6.12 1.30 -12.64
C SER A 19 4.70 1.47 -12.08
N ALA A 20 3.97 2.51 -12.50
CA ALA A 20 2.58 2.70 -12.11
C ALA A 20 1.68 1.53 -12.54
N VAL A 21 1.81 1.08 -13.79
CA VAL A 21 1.04 -0.07 -14.31
C VAL A 21 1.37 -1.34 -13.53
N ILE A 22 2.65 -1.59 -13.25
CA ILE A 22 3.07 -2.77 -12.47
C ILE A 22 2.47 -2.71 -11.06
N LEU A 23 2.60 -1.58 -10.36
CA LEU A 23 2.05 -1.43 -9.01
C LEU A 23 0.53 -1.59 -8.99
N PHE A 24 -0.18 -1.04 -9.98
CA PHE A 24 -1.63 -1.19 -10.10
C PHE A 24 -2.03 -2.67 -10.25
N VAL A 25 -1.39 -3.39 -11.18
CA VAL A 25 -1.67 -4.82 -11.41
C VAL A 25 -1.37 -5.64 -10.16
N VAL A 26 -0.23 -5.40 -9.50
CA VAL A 26 0.14 -6.11 -8.28
C VAL A 26 -0.83 -5.81 -7.15
N SER A 27 -1.17 -4.54 -6.92
CA SER A 27 -2.12 -4.13 -5.87
C SER A 27 -3.48 -4.81 -6.05
N HIS A 28 -3.97 -4.90 -7.30
CA HIS A 28 -5.27 -5.49 -7.57
C HIS A 28 -5.25 -7.02 -7.57
N LYS A 29 -4.15 -7.63 -8.03
CA LYS A 29 -4.00 -9.10 -8.08
C LYS A 29 -3.75 -9.71 -6.72
N PHE A 30 -3.02 -9.01 -5.85
CA PHE A 30 -2.72 -9.44 -4.49
C PHE A 30 -3.59 -8.74 -3.44
N ALA A 31 -4.74 -8.19 -3.85
CA ALA A 31 -5.70 -7.61 -2.94
C ALA A 31 -6.28 -8.70 -2.02
N VAL A 32 -5.90 -8.66 -0.75
CA VAL A 32 -6.46 -9.55 0.28
C VAL A 32 -7.82 -9.01 0.71
N HIS A 33 -8.83 -9.88 0.75
CA HIS A 33 -10.12 -9.53 1.33
C HIS A 33 -10.05 -9.68 2.86
N GLU A 34 -10.12 -8.56 3.57
CA GLU A 34 -10.17 -8.52 5.03
C GLU A 34 -11.62 -8.63 5.53
N ASP A 35 -11.84 -9.33 6.66
CA ASP A 35 -13.18 -9.35 7.28
C ASP A 35 -13.54 -7.91 7.71
N PRO A 36 -14.69 -7.38 7.28
CA PRO A 36 -15.10 -6.01 7.59
C PRO A 36 -15.18 -5.71 9.09
N ARG A 37 -15.32 -6.74 9.94
CA ARG A 37 -15.32 -6.61 11.40
C ARG A 37 -13.95 -6.22 11.95
N ILE A 38 -12.85 -6.60 11.31
CA ILE A 38 -11.49 -6.22 11.73
C ILE A 38 -11.35 -4.70 11.68
N ALA A 39 -11.84 -4.07 10.62
CA ALA A 39 -11.84 -2.61 10.48
C ALA A 39 -12.71 -1.92 11.56
N GLN A 40 -13.87 -2.50 11.87
CA GLN A 40 -14.77 -1.98 12.92
C GLN A 40 -14.14 -2.07 14.31
N VAL A 41 -13.52 -3.20 14.64
CA VAL A 41 -12.82 -3.39 15.92
C VAL A 41 -11.59 -2.49 16.00
N SER A 42 -10.79 -2.42 14.94
CA SER A 42 -9.64 -1.51 14.87
C SER A 42 -10.04 -0.06 15.11
N ALA A 43 -11.16 0.39 14.52
CA ALA A 43 -11.63 1.77 14.67
C ALA A 43 -11.98 2.19 16.12
N VAL A 44 -12.34 1.23 16.99
CA VAL A 44 -12.64 1.51 18.41
C VAL A 44 -11.44 1.29 19.34
N LEU A 45 -10.32 0.75 18.82
CA LEU A 45 -9.09 0.60 19.59
C LEU A 45 -8.35 1.94 19.72
N PRO A 46 -7.53 2.11 20.78
CA PRO A 46 -6.82 3.36 21.04
C PRO A 46 -5.72 3.70 20.01
N GLN A 47 -5.45 2.83 19.02
CA GLN A 47 -4.39 2.97 18.01
C GLN A 47 -2.99 3.27 18.59
N ALA A 48 -2.79 2.98 19.87
CA ALA A 48 -1.55 3.25 20.59
C ALA A 48 -0.41 2.29 20.21
N ASN A 49 -0.73 1.14 19.62
CA ASN A 49 0.23 0.11 19.20
C ASN A 49 1.23 -0.29 20.32
N CYS A 50 0.78 -0.27 21.57
CA CYS A 50 1.62 -0.41 22.76
C CYS A 50 2.01 -1.85 23.11
N GLY A 51 1.44 -2.86 22.44
CA GLY A 51 1.75 -4.27 22.66
C GLY A 51 1.22 -4.87 23.98
N GLY A 52 0.46 -4.13 24.79
CA GLY A 52 -0.08 -4.64 26.07
C GLY A 52 -1.04 -5.83 25.92
N CYS A 53 -1.61 -6.02 24.72
CA CYS A 53 -2.44 -7.17 24.38
C CYS A 53 -1.65 -8.38 23.85
N GLY A 54 -0.32 -8.29 23.69
CA GLY A 54 0.53 -9.37 23.16
C GLY A 54 0.50 -9.55 21.65
N TYR A 55 -0.18 -8.67 20.91
CA TYR A 55 -0.25 -8.70 19.44
C TYR A 55 0.54 -7.55 18.80
N PRO A 56 1.02 -7.72 17.54
CA PRO A 56 1.70 -6.67 16.82
C PRO A 56 0.72 -5.56 16.42
N GLY A 57 0.63 -4.54 17.27
CA GLY A 57 -0.20 -3.36 17.03
C GLY A 57 -1.70 -3.58 17.27
N CYS A 58 -2.46 -2.49 17.19
CA CYS A 58 -3.91 -2.50 17.36
C CYS A 58 -4.61 -3.25 16.21
N SER A 59 -4.12 -3.14 14.97
CA SER A 59 -4.65 -3.91 13.84
C SER A 59 -4.41 -5.41 13.99
N GLY A 60 -3.22 -5.81 14.46
CA GLY A 60 -2.92 -7.21 14.75
C GLY A 60 -3.79 -7.78 15.87
N PHE A 61 -4.13 -6.98 16.88
CA PHE A 61 -5.10 -7.35 17.90
C PHE A 61 -6.52 -7.44 17.36
N ALA A 62 -6.94 -6.52 16.48
CA ALA A 62 -8.26 -6.55 15.86
C ALA A 62 -8.46 -7.75 14.91
N ALA A 63 -7.37 -8.33 14.40
CA ALA A 63 -7.37 -9.48 13.50
C ALA A 63 -7.17 -10.83 14.21
N ALA A 64 -6.94 -10.82 15.54
CA ALA A 64 -6.70 -12.01 16.36
C ALA A 64 -7.98 -12.56 16.99
#